data_AF-A0A920UHL8-F1
#
_entry.id   AF-A0A920UHL8-F1
#
_cell.length_a   1.000
_cell.length_b   1.000
_cell.length_c   1.000
_cell.angle_alpha   90.00
_cell.angle_beta   90.00
_cell.angle_gamma   90.00
#
_symmetry.space_group_name_H-M   'P 1'
#
loop_
_entity.id
_entity.type
_entity.pdbx_description
1 polymer ?
#
loop_
_entity_poly.entity_id
_entity_poly.type
_entity_poly.pdbx_seq_one_letter_code
_entity_poly.pdbx_strand_id
1 'polypeptide(L)'
;MAFLKLNRFHWHLIDDESFRLELPSFPELAQRTGLRGEGLLIPGVFGGGRGPEGGTYSVEDVKRINKHAETLGISVMPGKFKFLLMPMPWSRSCQI
;
A
#
# COMPACT_ATOMS: atom_id res chain seq x y z
N MET A 1 10.47 15.06 1.99
CA MET A 1 10.72 14.82 0.55
C MET A 1 10.81 16.12 -0.24
N ALA A 2 9.76 16.95 -0.25
CA ALA A 2 9.72 18.19 -1.03
C ALA A 2 10.89 19.16 -0.77
N PHE A 3 11.27 19.38 0.50
CA PHE A 3 12.41 20.24 0.87
C PHE A 3 13.75 19.79 0.26
N LEU A 4 13.89 18.50 -0.05
CA LEU A 4 15.10 17.90 -0.62
C LEU A 4 14.99 17.69 -2.14
N LYS A 5 13.99 18.30 -2.80
CA LYS A 5 13.74 18.18 -4.25
C LYS A 5 13.47 16.75 -4.73
N LEU A 6 12.99 15.87 -3.86
CA LEU A 6 12.54 14.53 -4.24
C LEU A 6 11.12 14.61 -4.81
N ASN A 7 10.94 14.10 -6.02
CA ASN A 7 9.70 14.20 -6.80
C ASN A 7 8.98 12.85 -7.03
N ARG A 8 9.54 11.73 -6.54
CA ARG A 8 8.94 10.40 -6.68
C ARG A 8 8.82 9.74 -5.31
N PHE A 9 7.61 9.36 -4.97
CA PHE A 9 7.31 8.59 -3.77
C PHE A 9 6.88 7.17 -4.19
N HIS A 10 7.78 6.21 -4.05
CA HIS A 10 7.44 4.80 -4.19
C HIS A 10 6.82 4.30 -2.90
N TRP A 11 5.52 4.02 -2.92
CA TRP A 11 4.80 3.58 -1.76
C TRP A 11 4.70 2.06 -1.73
N HIS A 12 5.49 1.44 -0.87
CA HIS A 12 5.44 0.00 -0.62
C HIS A 12 4.29 -0.32 0.34
N LEU A 13 3.14 -0.71 -0.21
CA LEU A 13 1.89 -0.93 0.55
C LEU A 13 1.63 -2.41 0.89
N ILE A 14 2.39 -3.31 0.28
CA ILE A 14 2.14 -4.75 0.33
C ILE A 14 3.48 -5.41 0.52
N ASP A 15 3.57 -6.25 1.54
CA ASP A 15 4.71 -7.11 1.83
C ASP A 15 4.19 -8.47 2.30
N ASP A 16 5.10 -9.43 2.51
CA ASP A 16 4.74 -10.77 2.98
C ASP A 16 4.02 -10.73 4.34
N GLU A 17 4.33 -9.75 5.18
CA GLU A 17 3.79 -9.64 6.54
C GLU A 17 2.66 -8.62 6.68
N SER A 18 2.19 -7.96 5.60
CA SER A 18 0.96 -7.15 5.67
C SER A 18 0.41 -6.68 4.34
N PHE A 19 -0.92 -6.58 4.26
CA PHE A 19 -1.62 -5.84 3.21
C PHE A 19 -2.20 -4.54 3.78
N ARG A 20 -1.68 -3.39 3.35
CA ARG A 20 -2.02 -2.08 3.95
C ARG A 20 -3.10 -1.32 3.21
N LEU A 21 -3.56 -1.77 2.05
CA LEU A 21 -4.54 -1.05 1.24
C LEU A 21 -5.93 -1.66 1.39
N GLU A 22 -6.97 -0.85 1.56
CA GLU A 22 -8.34 -1.36 1.52
C GLU A 22 -8.84 -1.42 0.07
N LEU A 23 -9.19 -2.62 -0.37
CA LEU A 23 -9.78 -2.87 -1.67
C LEU A 23 -11.27 -3.13 -1.51
N PRO A 24 -12.16 -2.33 -2.14
CA PRO A 24 -13.60 -2.56 -2.07
C PRO A 24 -14.03 -3.95 -2.54
N SER A 25 -13.29 -4.53 -3.50
CA SER A 25 -13.53 -5.87 -4.03
C SER A 25 -13.09 -6.98 -3.07
N PHE A 26 -12.15 -6.71 -2.16
CA PHE A 26 -11.57 -7.69 -1.25
C PHE A 26 -11.34 -7.10 0.15
N PRO A 27 -12.42 -6.77 0.88
CA PRO A 27 -12.30 -6.13 2.20
C PRO A 27 -11.63 -7.05 3.24
N GLU A 28 -11.79 -8.37 3.11
CA GLU A 28 -11.24 -9.34 4.05
C GLU A 28 -9.70 -9.37 4.07
N LEU A 29 -9.06 -9.05 2.95
CA LEU A 29 -7.60 -9.04 2.82
C LEU A 29 -7.00 -8.03 3.78
N ALA A 30 -7.46 -6.78 3.71
CA ALA A 30 -7.02 -5.70 4.57
C ALA A 30 -7.42 -5.95 6.04
N GLN A 31 -8.63 -6.44 6.30
CA GLN A 31 -9.10 -6.69 7.67
C GLN A 31 -8.31 -7.78 8.39
N ARG A 32 -7.95 -8.87 7.71
CA ARG A 32 -7.23 -10.01 8.32
C ARG A 32 -5.72 -9.82 8.39
N THR A 33 -5.13 -9.09 7.45
CA THR A 33 -3.67 -8.91 7.34
C THR A 33 -3.18 -7.51 7.73
N GLY A 34 -4.11 -6.59 8.02
CA GLY A 34 -3.79 -5.24 8.47
C GLY A 34 -3.20 -5.20 9.87
N LEU A 35 -3.52 -6.20 10.70
CA LEU A 35 -3.02 -6.36 12.07
C LEU A 35 -2.15 -7.62 12.19
N ARG A 36 -1.11 -7.52 12.99
CA ARG A 36 -0.20 -8.61 13.37
C ARG A 36 -0.09 -8.69 14.89
N GLY A 37 0.10 -9.87 15.43
CA GLY A 37 0.19 -10.06 16.89
C GLY A 37 -0.09 -11.49 17.33
N GLU A 38 0.03 -11.74 18.63
CA GLU A 38 -0.25 -13.04 19.21
C GLU A 38 -1.74 -13.40 19.03
N GLY A 39 -2.03 -14.54 18.39
CA GLY A 39 -3.39 -14.97 18.09
C GLY A 39 -4.03 -14.37 16.83
N LEU A 40 -3.27 -13.59 16.04
CA LEU A 40 -3.70 -13.11 14.72
C LEU A 40 -3.17 -13.98 13.58
N LEU A 41 -3.69 -13.77 12.38
CA LEU A 41 -3.28 -14.49 11.17
C LEU A 41 -1.78 -14.31 10.89
N ILE A 42 -1.28 -13.09 11.11
CA ILE A 42 0.14 -12.77 10.96
C ILE A 42 0.75 -12.69 12.36
N PRO A 43 1.75 -13.52 12.68
CA PRO A 43 2.41 -13.48 13.98
C PRO A 43 3.17 -12.15 14.17
N GLY A 44 3.50 -11.84 15.42
CA GLY A 44 4.38 -10.71 15.71
C GLY A 44 5.74 -10.87 15.02
N VAL A 45 6.02 -10.02 14.04
CA VAL A 45 7.28 -9.96 13.29
C VAL A 45 8.04 -8.69 13.62
N PHE A 46 9.36 -8.67 13.37
CA PHE A 46 10.25 -7.51 13.59
C PHE A 46 10.29 -6.99 15.04
N GLY A 47 10.08 -7.87 16.03
CA GLY A 47 10.04 -7.49 17.44
C GLY A 47 8.71 -6.84 17.87
N GLY A 48 7.65 -6.97 17.06
CA GLY A 48 6.30 -6.56 17.43
C GLY A 48 5.83 -7.21 18.73
N GLY A 49 5.16 -6.43 19.58
CA GLY A 49 4.76 -6.82 20.92
C GLY A 49 3.69 -7.91 20.97
N ARG A 50 3.24 -8.23 22.18
CA ARG A 50 2.17 -9.23 22.40
C ARG A 50 0.79 -8.78 21.90
N GLY A 51 0.61 -7.48 21.67
CA GLY A 51 -0.67 -6.90 21.24
C GLY A 51 -0.86 -6.85 19.72
N PRO A 52 -2.09 -6.64 19.25
CA PRO A 52 -2.36 -6.39 17.84
C PRO A 52 -1.74 -5.05 17.40
N GLU A 53 -0.82 -5.11 16.45
CA GLU A 53 -0.13 -3.96 15.86
C GLU A 53 -0.42 -3.87 14.37
N GLY A 54 -0.63 -2.65 13.86
CA GLY A 54 -0.76 -2.43 12.42
C GLY A 54 -1.82 -1.39 12.07
N GLY A 55 -2.43 -1.56 10.91
CA GLY A 55 -3.37 -0.62 10.31
C GLY A 55 -3.39 -0.70 8.80
N THR A 56 -4.46 -0.16 8.22
CA THR A 56 -4.76 -0.12 6.79
C THR A 56 -5.07 1.31 6.36
N TYR A 57 -4.95 1.57 5.06
CA TYR A 57 -5.29 2.83 4.42
C TYR A 57 -6.58 2.64 3.62
N SER A 58 -7.57 3.47 3.91
CA SER A 58 -8.79 3.50 3.13
C SER A 58 -8.57 4.15 1.76
N VAL A 59 -9.54 4.00 0.86
CA VAL A 59 -9.52 4.64 -0.45
C VAL A 59 -9.51 6.17 -0.32
N GLU A 60 -10.19 6.72 0.68
CA GLU A 60 -10.21 8.15 1.00
C GLU A 60 -8.84 8.65 1.45
N ASP A 61 -8.13 7.86 2.27
CA ASP A 61 -6.78 8.20 2.72
C ASP A 61 -5.79 8.25 1.57
N VAL A 62 -5.85 7.28 0.65
CA VAL A 62 -5.00 7.27 -0.54
C VAL A 62 -5.28 8.49 -1.42
N LYS A 63 -6.56 8.86 -1.62
CA LYS A 63 -6.94 10.07 -2.36
C LYS A 63 -6.41 11.34 -1.69
N ARG A 64 -6.50 11.42 -0.36
CA ARG A 64 -6.00 12.55 0.44
C ARG A 64 -4.48 12.68 0.30
N ILE A 65 -3.75 11.57 0.37
CA ILE A 65 -2.29 11.53 0.23
C ILE A 65 -1.86 11.91 -1.19
N ASN A 66 -2.53 11.40 -2.22
CA ASN A 66 -2.25 11.77 -3.61
C ASN A 66 -2.45 13.27 -3.84
N LYS A 67 -3.58 13.83 -3.38
CA LYS A 67 -3.84 15.27 -3.50
C LYS A 67 -2.77 16.10 -2.78
N HIS A 68 -2.32 15.65 -1.61
CA HIS A 68 -1.25 16.34 -0.90
C HIS A 68 0.10 16.24 -1.64
N ALA A 69 0.43 15.06 -2.17
CA ALA A 69 1.65 14.87 -2.95
C ALA A 69 1.68 15.74 -4.22
N GLU A 70 0.54 15.89 -4.90
CA GLU A 70 0.38 16.78 -6.05
C GLU A 70 0.69 18.25 -5.68
N THR A 71 0.20 18.75 -4.54
CA THR A 71 0.51 20.12 -4.09
C THR A 71 2.01 20.36 -3.84
N LEU A 72 2.77 19.29 -3.63
CA LEU A 72 4.21 19.31 -3.39
C LEU A 72 5.04 18.95 -4.63
N GLY A 73 4.40 18.73 -5.78
CA GLY A 73 5.07 18.29 -7.02
C GLY A 73 5.66 16.88 -6.94
N ILE A 74 5.07 16.01 -6.10
CA ILE A 74 5.53 14.63 -5.88
C ILE A 74 4.58 13.67 -6.58
N SER A 75 5.12 12.80 -7.43
CA SER A 75 4.39 11.69 -8.04
C SER A 75 4.41 10.46 -7.12
N VAL A 76 3.23 10.00 -6.73
CA VAL A 76 3.05 8.76 -5.93
C VAL A 76 2.94 7.58 -6.88
N MET A 77 3.77 6.56 -6.67
CA MET A 77 3.69 5.29 -7.37
C MET A 77 3.42 4.17 -6.38
N PRO A 78 2.30 3.44 -6.52
CA PRO A 78 2.09 2.23 -5.75
C PRO A 78 3.11 1.17 -6.20
N GLY A 79 3.78 0.53 -5.23
CA GLY A 79 4.62 -0.65 -5.49
C GLY A 79 3.82 -1.76 -6.16
N LYS A 80 4.49 -2.63 -6.95
CA LYS A 80 3.97 -3.74 -7.80
C LYS A 80 2.45 -3.99 -7.74
N PHE A 81 1.67 -3.06 -8.26
CA PHE A 81 0.23 -3.22 -8.49
C PHE A 81 -0.17 -2.57 -9.81
N LYS A 82 0.58 -2.88 -10.88
CA LYS A 82 0.14 -2.64 -12.26
C LYS A 82 -0.99 -3.61 -12.66
N PHE A 83 -1.36 -4.58 -11.81
CA PHE A 83 -2.10 -5.77 -12.21
C PHE A 83 -3.60 -5.79 -11.83
N LEU A 84 -4.04 -5.07 -10.79
CA LEU A 84 -5.40 -5.32 -10.23
C LEU A 84 -6.39 -4.14 -10.32
N LEU A 85 -6.01 -2.96 -10.81
CA LEU A 85 -6.90 -1.78 -10.84
C LEU A 85 -7.15 -1.21 -12.24
N MET A 86 -6.69 -1.87 -13.30
CA MET A 86 -7.00 -1.45 -14.68
C MET A 86 -7.74 -2.56 -15.42
N PRO A 87 -8.92 -2.32 -16.03
CA PRO A 87 -9.33 -3.12 -17.18
C PRO A 87 -8.23 -2.93 -18.24
N MET A 88 -7.47 -3.98 -18.51
CA MET A 88 -6.35 -3.96 -19.45
C MET A 88 -6.87 -3.74 -20.88
N PRO A 89 -6.32 -2.76 -21.62
CA PRO A 89 -6.01 -3.02 -23.02
C PRO A 89 -4.57 -2.55 -23.28
N TRP A 90 -3.58 -3.29 -22.83
CA TRP A 90 -2.22 -3.06 -23.32
C TRP A 90 -1.49 -4.37 -23.54
N SER A 91 -1.85 -5.02 -24.66
CA SER A 91 -0.94 -5.92 -25.33
C SER A 91 0.20 -5.09 -25.94
N ARG A 92 1.42 -5.57 -25.72
CA ARG A 92 2.66 -5.44 -26.51
C ARG A 92 3.80 -4.73 -25.79
N SER A 93 4.88 -5.51 -25.71
CA SER A 93 6.29 -5.13 -25.73
C SER A 93 6.83 -4.32 -24.56
N CYS A 94 7.41 -5.02 -23.59
CA CYS A 94 8.75 -4.68 -23.14
C CYS A 94 9.52 -5.97 -22.89
N GLN A 95 10.26 -6.35 -23.93
CA GLN A 95 11.41 -7.24 -23.87
C GLN A 95 12.56 -6.41 -23.27
N ILE A 96 13.19 -6.93 -22.23
CA ILE A 96 14.64 -7.06 -21.98
C ILE A 96 14.77 -7.89 -20.70
#